data_AF-A0A956EB83-F1
#
_entry.id   AF-A0A956EB83-F1
#
_cell.length_a   1.000
_cell.length_b   1.000
_cell.length_c   1.000
_cell.angle_alpha   90.00
_cell.angle_beta   90.00
_cell.angle_gamma   90.00
#
_symmetry.space_group_name_H-M   'P 1'
#
loop_
_entity.id
_entity.type
_entity.pdbx_description
1 polymer ?
#
loop_
_entity_poly.entity_id
_entity_poly.type
_entity_poly.pdbx_seq_one_letter_code
_entity_poly.pdbx_strand_id
1 'polypeptide(L)'
;RSNSQLSEAERQLARVMEHYGDADAARRATRRAFEASGGDIRQVTATVLDAARRALTLGDLRAGREALRQAMEADIPDGDLVYVALWLQLLERRVKASSDGSVEEALQSVDSTDRWSRKLRAWGTQQLADQELLGAAKNRVEKTEANFYAALSNPSGDLKDRLQAVASSQTIELVEVMIARDLLKRSSSYEPPKLPDGVKVP
;
A
#
# COMPACT_ATOMS: atom_id res chain seq x y z
N ARG A 1 26.05 -8.84 8.56
CA ARG A 1 25.06 -8.37 7.55
C ARG A 1 24.89 -6.88 7.76
N SER A 2 24.81 -6.07 6.70
CA SER A 2 24.48 -4.65 6.88
C SER A 2 23.01 -4.51 7.34
N ASN A 3 22.69 -3.42 8.03
CA ASN A 3 21.33 -3.10 8.47
C ASN A 3 20.34 -3.08 7.30
N SER A 4 20.76 -2.55 6.15
CA SER A 4 19.98 -2.58 4.89
C SER A 4 19.70 -4.01 4.39
N GLN A 5 20.69 -4.91 4.38
CA GLN A 5 20.48 -6.31 3.97
C GLN A 5 19.53 -7.06 4.92
N LEU A 6 19.59 -6.75 6.22
CA LEU A 6 18.68 -7.33 7.19
C LEU A 6 17.25 -6.83 6.98
N SER A 7 17.08 -5.51 6.82
CA SER A 7 15.79 -4.87 6.54
C SER A 7 15.14 -5.47 5.28
N GLU A 8 15.90 -5.64 4.20
CA GLU A 8 15.41 -6.27 2.98
C GLU A 8 15.02 -7.73 3.18
N ALA A 9 15.85 -8.51 3.88
CA ALA A 9 15.58 -9.91 4.17
C ALA A 9 14.29 -10.09 5.00
N GLU A 10 14.07 -9.22 5.99
CA GLU A 10 12.86 -9.24 6.82
C GLU A 10 11.61 -8.83 6.02
N ARG A 11 11.70 -7.90 5.06
CA ARG A 11 10.60 -7.62 4.11
C ARG A 11 10.27 -8.84 3.24
N GLN A 12 11.29 -9.55 2.75
CA GLN A 12 11.07 -10.79 2.00
C GLN A 12 10.41 -11.86 2.87
N LEU A 13 10.86 -12.00 4.12
CA LEU A 13 10.27 -12.94 5.07
C LEU A 13 8.80 -12.62 5.32
N ALA A 14 8.44 -11.34 5.50
CA ALA A 14 7.05 -10.92 5.66
C ALA A 14 6.18 -11.38 4.48
N ARG A 15 6.62 -11.18 3.24
CA ARG A 15 5.92 -11.65 2.04
C ARG A 15 5.75 -13.17 2.00
N VAL A 16 6.77 -13.91 2.42
CA VAL A 16 6.70 -15.38 2.51
C VAL A 16 5.67 -15.80 3.54
N MET A 17 5.67 -15.21 4.75
CA MET A 17 4.71 -15.54 5.80
C MET A 17 3.25 -15.31 5.35
N GLU A 18 3.00 -14.21 4.65
CA GLU A 18 1.68 -13.91 4.10
C GLU A 18 1.23 -14.89 3.03
N HIS A 19 2.17 -15.34 2.18
CA HIS A 19 1.89 -16.36 1.18
C HIS A 19 1.36 -17.64 1.82
N TYR A 20 1.84 -17.96 3.03
CA TYR A 20 1.40 -19.11 3.81
C TYR A 20 0.24 -18.84 4.77
N GLY A 21 -0.31 -17.62 4.78
CA GLY A 21 -1.43 -17.23 5.64
C GLY A 21 -1.06 -16.91 7.10
N ASP A 22 0.22 -16.83 7.46
CA ASP A 22 0.66 -16.45 8.82
C ASP A 22 0.80 -14.93 8.95
N ALA A 23 -0.33 -14.26 9.16
CA ALA A 23 -0.37 -12.80 9.29
C ALA A 23 0.40 -12.29 10.51
N ASP A 24 0.47 -13.05 11.60
CA ASP A 24 1.22 -12.65 12.80
C ASP A 24 2.71 -12.69 12.57
N ALA A 25 3.23 -13.74 11.92
CA ALA A 25 4.64 -13.83 11.55
C ALA A 25 5.01 -12.73 10.53
N ALA A 26 4.13 -12.44 9.57
CA ALA A 26 4.34 -11.35 8.62
C ALA A 26 4.48 -9.99 9.31
N ARG A 27 3.63 -9.71 10.31
CA ARG A 27 3.72 -8.48 11.11
C ARG A 27 5.00 -8.40 11.94
N ARG A 28 5.42 -9.52 12.56
CA ARG A 28 6.69 -9.57 13.30
C ARG A 28 7.88 -9.30 12.39
N ALA A 29 7.94 -9.93 11.22
CA ALA A 29 8.98 -9.70 10.23
C ALA A 29 8.98 -8.24 9.74
N THR A 30 7.81 -7.66 9.49
CA THR A 30 7.70 -6.23 9.11
C THR A 30 8.28 -5.31 10.18
N ARG A 31 7.97 -5.56 11.47
CA ARG A 31 8.53 -4.78 12.58
C ARG A 31 10.05 -4.91 12.65
N ARG A 32 10.59 -6.12 12.51
CA ARG A 32 12.05 -6.34 12.46
C ARG A 32 12.68 -5.64 11.26
N ALA A 33 12.01 -5.57 10.11
CA ALA A 33 12.49 -4.80 8.95
C ALA A 33 12.57 -3.30 9.27
N PHE A 34 11.56 -2.76 9.96
CA PHE A 34 11.55 -1.37 10.40
C PHE A 34 12.69 -1.08 11.39
N GLU A 35 12.82 -1.90 12.44
CA GLU A 35 13.91 -1.83 13.43
C GLU A 35 15.29 -1.91 12.75
N ALA A 36 15.46 -2.87 11.84
CA ALA A 36 16.70 -3.07 11.09
C ALA A 36 17.01 -1.93 10.10
N SER A 37 16.03 -1.10 9.74
CA SER A 37 16.27 0.07 8.88
C SER A 37 17.12 1.12 9.60
N GLY A 38 17.17 1.11 10.94
CA GLY A 38 18.17 1.84 11.73
C GLY A 38 18.21 3.35 11.48
N GLY A 39 17.08 3.95 11.11
CA GLY A 39 16.97 5.37 10.76
C GLY A 39 17.41 5.73 9.33
N ASP A 40 17.82 4.77 8.50
CA ASP A 40 17.97 5.02 7.05
C ASP A 40 16.58 5.25 6.44
N ILE A 41 16.30 6.52 6.15
CA ILE A 41 14.99 6.95 5.65
C ILE A 41 14.58 6.20 4.39
N ARG A 42 15.51 5.83 3.51
CA ARG A 42 15.17 5.08 2.28
C ARG A 42 14.70 3.68 2.60
N GLN A 43 15.33 3.02 3.58
CA GLN A 43 14.92 1.69 4.03
C GLN A 43 13.62 1.73 4.81
N VAL A 44 13.41 2.77 5.61
CA VAL A 44 12.15 2.98 6.33
C VAL A 44 11.01 3.19 5.32
N THR A 45 11.15 4.12 4.37
CA THR A 45 10.18 4.38 3.31
C THR A 45 9.84 3.10 2.53
N ALA A 46 10.86 2.33 2.11
CA ALA A 46 10.63 1.07 1.41
C ALA A 46 9.86 0.05 2.25
N THR A 47 10.08 0.04 3.57
CA THR A 47 9.40 -0.87 4.51
C THR A 47 7.95 -0.49 4.73
N VAL A 48 7.65 0.79 4.96
CA VAL A 48 6.28 1.24 5.20
C VAL A 48 5.43 1.20 3.92
N LEU A 49 6.01 1.49 2.75
CA LEU A 49 5.32 1.32 1.46
C LEU A 49 4.98 -0.15 1.20
N ASP A 50 5.93 -1.08 1.40
CA ASP A 50 5.65 -2.50 1.24
C ASP A 50 4.59 -2.99 2.23
N ALA A 51 4.66 -2.56 3.49
CA ALA A 51 3.68 -2.89 4.52
C ALA A 51 2.26 -2.37 4.18
N ALA A 52 2.13 -1.11 3.78
CA ALA A 52 0.85 -0.51 3.42
C ALA A 52 0.23 -1.16 2.17
N ARG A 53 1.05 -1.42 1.14
CA ARG A 53 0.66 -2.16 -0.06
C ARG A 53 0.10 -3.56 0.27
N ARG A 54 0.81 -4.30 1.13
CA ARG A 54 0.38 -5.64 1.60
C ARG A 54 -0.91 -5.55 2.41
N ALA A 55 -0.99 -4.60 3.34
CA ALA A 55 -2.18 -4.38 4.15
C ALA A 55 -3.44 -4.13 3.30
N LEU A 56 -3.35 -3.23 2.31
CA LEU A 56 -4.45 -2.96 1.38
C LEU A 56 -4.87 -4.22 0.61
N THR A 57 -3.91 -4.99 0.12
CA THR A 57 -4.15 -6.22 -0.64
C THR A 57 -4.82 -7.29 0.22
N LEU A 58 -4.36 -7.47 1.46
CA LEU A 58 -4.79 -8.50 2.40
C LEU A 58 -6.08 -8.15 3.14
N GLY A 59 -6.45 -6.87 3.23
CA GLY A 59 -7.49 -6.44 4.14
C GLY A 59 -7.02 -6.36 5.61
N ASP A 60 -5.70 -6.27 5.86
CA ASP A 60 -5.15 -6.20 7.22
C ASP A 60 -5.10 -4.74 7.71
N LEU A 61 -6.23 -4.27 8.26
CA LEU A 61 -6.37 -2.90 8.77
C LEU A 61 -5.34 -2.57 9.85
N ARG A 62 -5.01 -3.52 10.71
CA ARG A 62 -4.04 -3.31 11.79
C ARG A 62 -2.65 -3.04 11.23
N ALA A 63 -2.24 -3.81 10.23
CA ALA A 63 -0.96 -3.58 9.56
C ALA A 63 -0.94 -2.24 8.79
N GLY A 64 -2.06 -1.86 8.16
CA GLY A 64 -2.17 -0.59 7.43
C GLY A 64 -2.01 0.63 8.34
N ARG A 65 -2.72 0.65 9.48
CA ARG A 65 -2.61 1.73 10.48
C ARG A 65 -1.21 1.82 11.07
N GLU A 66 -0.62 0.67 11.38
CA GLU A 66 0.76 0.62 11.90
C GLU A 66 1.76 1.15 10.87
N ALA A 67 1.60 0.83 9.59
CA ALA A 67 2.46 1.34 8.53
C ALA A 67 2.36 2.87 8.38
N LEU A 68 1.16 3.45 8.45
CA LEU A 68 0.99 4.90 8.40
C LEU A 68 1.59 5.58 9.64
N ARG A 69 1.35 5.05 10.84
CA ARG A 69 1.95 5.55 12.08
C ARG A 69 3.47 5.58 11.99
N GLN A 70 4.08 4.48 11.54
CA GLN A 70 5.53 4.38 11.34
C GLN A 70 6.05 5.35 10.27
N ALA A 71 5.29 5.57 9.19
CA ALA A 71 5.64 6.53 8.16
C ALA A 71 5.66 7.98 8.69
N MET A 72 4.67 8.36 9.49
CA MET A 72 4.58 9.69 10.11
C MET A 72 5.68 9.90 11.17
N GLU A 73 5.91 8.91 12.04
CA GLU A 73 6.97 8.99 13.07
C GLU A 73 8.37 9.10 12.48
N ALA A 74 8.59 8.49 11.31
CA ALA A 74 9.87 8.51 10.63
C ALA A 74 10.06 9.73 9.71
N ASP A 75 9.05 10.58 9.56
CA ASP A 75 9.07 11.75 8.67
C ASP A 75 9.50 11.38 7.24
N ILE A 76 8.86 10.36 6.67
CA ILE A 76 9.16 9.92 5.30
C ILE A 76 8.82 11.04 4.29
N PRO A 77 9.43 11.04 3.09
CA PRO A 77 9.15 12.06 2.10
C PRO A 77 7.64 12.17 1.81
N ASP A 78 7.15 13.40 1.77
CA ASP A 78 5.74 13.75 1.54
C ASP A 78 5.08 13.01 0.38
N GLY A 79 5.81 12.84 -0.73
CA GLY A 79 5.31 12.10 -1.88
C GLY A 79 4.93 10.67 -1.51
N ASP A 80 5.78 9.97 -0.76
CA ASP A 80 5.56 8.60 -0.30
C ASP A 80 4.48 8.53 0.79
N LEU A 81 4.42 9.53 1.69
CA LEU A 81 3.40 9.63 2.73
C LEU A 81 1.99 9.70 2.13
N VAL A 82 1.80 10.43 1.02
CA VAL A 82 0.52 10.45 0.29
C VAL A 82 0.10 9.04 -0.11
N TYR A 83 0.98 8.23 -0.71
CA TYR A 83 0.63 6.87 -1.13
C TYR A 83 0.24 5.98 0.06
N VAL A 84 1.01 6.00 1.14
CA VAL A 84 0.72 5.22 2.36
C VAL A 84 -0.66 5.60 2.92
N ALA A 85 -0.95 6.90 3.02
CA ALA A 85 -2.23 7.40 3.52
C ALA A 85 -3.40 7.01 2.61
N LEU A 86 -3.26 7.16 1.29
CA LEU A 86 -4.31 6.80 0.32
C LEU A 86 -4.60 5.29 0.33
N TRP A 87 -3.58 4.44 0.45
CA TRP A 87 -3.80 3.00 0.53
C TRP A 87 -4.50 2.58 1.82
N LEU A 88 -4.19 3.22 2.96
CA LEU A 88 -4.96 3.02 4.18
C LEU A 88 -6.41 3.49 4.02
N GLN A 89 -6.63 4.67 3.42
CA GLN A 89 -7.98 5.18 3.16
C GLN A 89 -8.82 4.21 2.31
N LEU A 90 -8.23 3.67 1.25
CA LEU A 90 -8.87 2.66 0.41
C LEU A 90 -9.14 1.35 1.17
N LEU A 91 -8.21 0.94 2.03
CA LEU A 91 -8.35 -0.24 2.87
C LEU A 91 -9.53 -0.08 3.84
N GLU A 92 -9.61 1.05 4.56
CA GLU A 92 -10.71 1.35 5.49
C GLU A 92 -12.08 1.26 4.80
N ARG A 93 -12.21 1.86 3.61
CA ARG A 93 -13.42 1.76 2.79
C ARG A 93 -13.73 0.30 2.42
N ARG A 94 -12.72 -0.44 1.95
CA ARG A 94 -12.86 -1.84 1.50
C ARG A 94 -13.34 -2.75 2.63
N VAL A 95 -12.79 -2.60 3.84
CA VAL A 95 -13.17 -3.40 5.01
C VAL A 95 -14.33 -2.79 5.79
N LYS A 96 -14.91 -1.67 5.32
CA LYS A 96 -16.00 -0.93 5.96
C LYS A 96 -15.68 -0.51 7.40
N ALA A 97 -14.43 -0.17 7.67
CA ALA A 97 -14.00 0.35 8.96
C ALA A 97 -14.17 1.87 9.01
N SER A 98 -14.47 2.39 10.20
CA SER A 98 -14.42 3.83 10.46
C SER A 98 -12.97 4.31 10.45
N SER A 99 -12.74 5.50 9.87
CA SER A 99 -11.48 6.22 10.03
C SER A 99 -11.21 6.48 11.51
N ASP A 100 -9.95 6.38 11.91
CA ASP A 100 -9.45 6.80 13.22
C ASP A 100 -8.81 8.20 13.19
N GLY A 101 -8.90 8.91 12.06
CA GLY A 101 -8.36 10.25 11.86
C GLY A 101 -6.92 10.29 11.34
N SER A 102 -6.20 9.16 11.35
CA SER A 102 -4.77 9.13 10.98
C SER A 102 -4.52 9.47 9.51
N VAL A 103 -5.41 9.03 8.61
CA VAL A 103 -5.34 9.35 7.17
C VAL A 103 -5.48 10.86 6.96
N GLU A 104 -6.47 11.47 7.61
CA GLU A 104 -6.73 12.91 7.48
C GLU A 104 -5.57 13.73 8.02
N GLU A 105 -5.01 13.34 9.17
CA GLU A 105 -3.83 13.96 9.76
C GLU A 105 -2.62 13.90 8.81
N ALA A 106 -2.31 12.72 8.28
CA ALA A 106 -1.19 12.53 7.36
C ALA A 106 -1.35 13.33 6.06
N LEU A 107 -2.54 13.37 5.47
CA LEU A 107 -2.77 14.14 4.24
C LEU A 107 -2.76 15.66 4.48
N GLN A 108 -3.06 16.11 5.70
CA GLN A 108 -2.97 17.52 6.08
C GLN A 108 -1.53 17.97 6.34
N SER A 109 -0.66 17.08 6.84
CA SER A 109 0.74 17.40 7.11
C SER A 109 1.62 17.49 5.85
N VAL A 110 1.18 16.89 4.74
CA VAL A 110 1.92 16.90 3.46
C VAL A 110 1.97 18.29 2.83
N ASP A 111 3.18 18.78 2.55
CA ASP A 111 3.50 19.98 1.76
C ASP A 111 4.31 19.63 0.49
N SER A 112 3.82 18.64 -0.26
CA SER A 112 4.51 18.15 -1.45
C SER A 112 4.59 19.21 -2.55
N THR A 113 5.80 19.44 -3.08
CA THR A 113 6.03 20.28 -4.26
C THR A 113 5.66 19.58 -5.56
N ASP A 114 5.58 18.25 -5.57
CA ASP A 114 5.22 17.46 -6.75
C ASP A 114 3.77 17.74 -7.18
N ARG A 115 3.57 17.89 -8.49
CA ARG A 115 2.24 18.23 -9.04
C ARG A 115 1.25 17.11 -8.81
N TRP A 116 1.70 15.87 -9.03
CA TRP A 116 0.81 14.72 -9.04
C TRP A 116 0.45 14.30 -7.61
N SER A 117 1.42 14.27 -6.69
CA SER A 117 1.17 14.05 -5.26
C SER A 117 0.16 15.06 -4.69
N ARG A 118 0.20 16.34 -5.11
CA ARG A 118 -0.82 17.32 -4.73
C ARG A 118 -2.21 17.00 -5.25
N LYS A 119 -2.34 16.44 -6.46
CA LYS A 119 -3.63 16.01 -7.03
C LYS A 119 -4.17 14.78 -6.30
N LEU A 120 -3.31 13.81 -6.01
CA LEU A 120 -3.63 12.63 -5.21
C LEU A 120 -4.08 13.01 -3.79
N ARG A 121 -3.36 13.92 -3.13
CA ARG A 121 -3.72 14.46 -1.82
C ARG A 121 -5.07 15.17 -1.85
N ALA A 122 -5.30 16.07 -2.81
CA ALA A 122 -6.57 16.77 -2.97
C ALA A 122 -7.74 15.80 -3.21
N TRP A 123 -7.49 14.72 -3.94
CA TRP A 123 -8.47 13.65 -4.13
C TRP A 123 -8.74 12.89 -2.81
N GLY A 124 -7.69 12.50 -2.08
CA GLY A 124 -7.82 11.82 -0.79
C GLY A 124 -8.58 12.65 0.26
N THR A 125 -8.39 13.96 0.26
CA THR A 125 -9.10 14.92 1.12
C THR A 125 -10.45 15.40 0.55
N GLN A 126 -10.95 14.75 -0.51
CA GLN A 126 -12.25 15.04 -1.14
C GLN A 126 -12.39 16.45 -1.73
N GLN A 127 -11.29 17.17 -1.94
CA GLN A 127 -11.24 18.45 -2.67
C GLN A 127 -11.25 18.27 -4.18
N LEU A 128 -11.14 17.02 -4.66
CA LEU A 128 -11.08 16.67 -6.07
C LEU A 128 -11.81 15.34 -6.28
N ALA A 129 -12.78 15.30 -7.18
CA ALA A 129 -13.60 14.13 -7.46
C ALA A 129 -12.88 13.14 -8.40
N ASP A 130 -13.35 11.89 -8.46
CA ASP A 130 -12.75 10.82 -9.28
C ASP A 130 -12.57 11.22 -10.76
N GLN A 131 -13.58 11.86 -11.36
CA GLN A 131 -13.52 12.31 -12.75
C GLN A 131 -12.49 13.43 -12.96
N GLU A 132 -12.33 14.30 -11.96
CA GLU A 132 -11.32 15.35 -11.99
C GLU A 132 -9.91 14.78 -11.83
N LEU A 133 -9.75 13.69 -11.06
CA LEU A 133 -8.46 13.02 -10.90
C LEU A 133 -8.04 12.37 -12.21
N LEU A 134 -8.98 11.67 -12.85
CA LEU A 134 -8.79 11.07 -14.17
C LEU A 134 -8.44 12.14 -15.22
N GLY A 135 -9.12 13.28 -15.21
CA GLY A 135 -8.85 14.40 -16.12
C GLY A 135 -7.53 15.12 -15.86
N ALA A 136 -7.01 15.10 -14.62
CA ALA A 136 -5.76 15.75 -14.25
C ALA A 136 -4.50 14.96 -14.65
N ALA A 137 -4.65 13.67 -14.97
CA ALA A 137 -3.56 12.79 -15.37
C ALA A 137 -3.05 13.08 -16.79
N LYS A 138 -1.79 13.44 -16.92
CA LYS A 138 -1.16 13.88 -18.18
C LYS A 138 -0.38 12.77 -18.87
N ASN A 139 0.41 12.02 -18.11
CA ASN A 139 1.28 10.98 -18.65
C ASN A 139 0.76 9.57 -18.36
N ARG A 140 1.45 8.55 -18.88
CA ARG A 140 1.02 7.15 -18.75
C ARG A 140 1.00 6.64 -17.30
N VAL A 141 1.97 7.07 -16.50
CA VAL A 141 2.08 6.73 -15.07
C VAL A 141 0.87 7.27 -14.34
N GLU A 142 0.65 8.58 -14.41
CA GLU A 142 -0.45 9.28 -13.75
C GLU A 142 -1.82 8.73 -14.19
N LYS A 143 -1.97 8.38 -15.47
CA LYS A 143 -3.21 7.77 -15.97
C LYS A 143 -3.42 6.37 -15.37
N THR A 144 -2.36 5.59 -15.19
CA THR A 144 -2.47 4.26 -14.57
C THR A 144 -2.90 4.38 -13.11
N GLU A 145 -2.29 5.30 -12.36
CA GLU A 145 -2.63 5.58 -10.97
C GLU A 145 -4.04 6.14 -10.81
N ALA A 146 -4.41 7.15 -11.61
CA ALA A 146 -5.76 7.74 -11.53
C ALA A 146 -6.86 6.69 -11.77
N ASN A 147 -6.65 5.78 -12.74
CA ASN A 147 -7.57 4.67 -12.98
C ASN A 147 -7.60 3.69 -11.79
N PHE A 148 -6.46 3.41 -11.16
CA PHE A 148 -6.40 2.57 -9.96
C PHE A 148 -7.18 3.17 -8.79
N TYR A 149 -6.93 4.43 -8.45
CA TYR A 149 -7.61 5.11 -7.35
C TYR A 149 -9.10 5.24 -7.60
N ALA A 150 -9.51 5.67 -8.80
CA ALA A 150 -10.92 5.78 -9.17
C ALA A 150 -11.65 4.42 -9.26
N ALA A 151 -10.93 3.32 -9.51
CA ALA A 151 -11.54 1.98 -9.47
C ALA A 151 -11.83 1.54 -8.04
N LEU A 152 -10.92 1.81 -7.10
CA LEU A 152 -11.04 1.38 -5.71
C LEU A 152 -11.87 2.33 -4.83
N SER A 153 -12.07 3.57 -5.25
CA SER A 153 -12.85 4.58 -4.54
C SER A 153 -14.32 4.22 -4.39
N ASN A 154 -14.89 3.68 -5.47
CA ASN A 154 -16.29 3.33 -5.62
C ASN A 154 -16.39 1.97 -6.34
N PRO A 155 -16.15 0.87 -5.62
CA PRO A 155 -16.15 -0.46 -6.20
C PRO A 155 -17.54 -0.79 -6.73
N SER A 156 -17.66 -0.86 -8.06
CA SER A 156 -18.88 -1.19 -8.79
C SER A 156 -18.80 -2.63 -9.36
N GLY A 157 -19.85 -3.10 -10.03
CA GLY A 157 -19.85 -4.41 -10.69
C GLY A 157 -18.73 -4.59 -11.73
N ASP A 158 -18.18 -3.49 -12.25
CA ASP A 158 -17.08 -3.47 -13.22
C ASP A 158 -15.67 -3.40 -12.58
N LEU A 159 -15.54 -3.46 -11.25
CA LEU A 159 -14.27 -3.33 -10.54
C LEU A 159 -13.19 -4.26 -11.09
N LYS A 160 -13.57 -5.52 -11.35
CA LYS A 160 -12.64 -6.54 -11.87
C LYS A 160 -12.04 -6.13 -13.20
N ASP A 161 -12.85 -5.60 -14.12
CA ASP A 161 -12.40 -5.20 -15.44
C ASP A 161 -11.50 -3.96 -15.38
N ARG A 162 -11.82 -3.01 -14.49
CA ARG A 162 -10.97 -1.84 -14.24
C ARG A 162 -9.61 -2.21 -13.64
N LEU A 163 -9.60 -3.11 -12.65
CA LEU A 163 -8.35 -3.62 -12.08
C LEU A 163 -7.55 -4.42 -13.12
N GLN A 164 -8.21 -5.17 -13.99
CA GLN A 164 -7.54 -5.90 -15.08
C GLN A 164 -6.85 -4.95 -16.05
N ALA A 165 -7.46 -3.81 -16.38
CA ALA A 165 -6.86 -2.77 -17.21
C ALA A 165 -5.60 -2.17 -16.56
N VAL A 166 -5.65 -1.87 -15.24
CA VAL A 166 -4.49 -1.40 -14.48
C VAL A 166 -3.38 -2.46 -14.45
N ALA A 167 -3.72 -3.70 -14.10
CA ALA A 167 -2.77 -4.82 -13.99
C ALA A 167 -2.04 -5.16 -15.30
N SER A 168 -2.65 -4.82 -16.44
CA SER A 168 -2.13 -5.07 -17.79
C SER A 168 -1.35 -3.87 -18.36
N SER A 169 -1.24 -2.77 -17.62
CA SER A 169 -0.47 -1.60 -18.06
C SER A 169 1.02 -1.94 -18.20
N GLN A 170 1.69 -1.33 -19.19
CA GLN A 170 3.15 -1.50 -19.40
C GLN A 170 3.98 -0.74 -18.36
N THR A 171 3.34 -0.01 -17.45
CA THR A 171 3.99 0.66 -16.31
C THR A 171 4.24 -0.33 -15.16
N ILE A 172 4.97 -1.41 -15.47
CA ILE A 172 5.10 -2.61 -14.61
C ILE A 172 5.72 -2.29 -13.24
N GLU A 173 6.53 -1.24 -13.17
CA GLU A 173 7.25 -0.83 -11.95
C GLU A 173 6.36 -0.07 -10.94
N LEU A 174 5.13 0.28 -11.30
CA LEU A 174 4.21 0.95 -10.36
C LEU A 174 3.66 0.00 -9.32
N VAL A 175 3.62 0.47 -8.08
CA VAL A 175 3.08 -0.29 -6.95
C VAL A 175 1.59 -0.57 -7.15
N GLU A 176 0.85 0.36 -7.75
CA GLU A 176 -0.57 0.23 -8.10
C GLU A 176 -0.83 -0.94 -9.06
N VAL A 177 0.06 -1.17 -10.02
CA VAL A 177 -0.02 -2.32 -10.94
C VAL A 177 0.16 -3.63 -10.17
N MET A 178 1.09 -3.66 -9.21
CA MET A 178 1.28 -4.82 -8.34
C MET A 178 0.07 -5.06 -7.44
N ILE A 179 -0.50 -4.01 -6.81
CA ILE A 179 -1.70 -4.13 -5.98
C ILE A 179 -2.87 -4.64 -6.80
N ALA A 180 -3.11 -4.09 -8.00
CA ALA A 180 -4.19 -4.55 -8.87
C ALA A 180 -4.06 -6.05 -9.20
N ARG A 181 -2.84 -6.52 -9.52
CA ARG A 181 -2.57 -7.95 -9.76
C ARG A 181 -2.86 -8.81 -8.54
N ASP A 182 -2.40 -8.38 -7.37
CA ASP A 182 -2.58 -9.15 -6.14
C ASP A 182 -4.06 -9.20 -5.72
N LEU A 183 -4.81 -8.10 -5.88
CA LEU A 183 -6.26 -8.06 -5.64
C LEU A 183 -7.00 -9.00 -6.59
N LEU A 184 -6.65 -9.01 -7.88
CA LEU A 184 -7.23 -9.93 -8.87
C LEU A 184 -6.95 -11.39 -8.52
N LYS A 185 -5.69 -11.72 -8.16
CA LYS A 185 -5.29 -13.07 -7.74
C LYS A 185 -6.02 -13.55 -6.48
N ARG A 186 -6.39 -12.65 -5.58
CA ARG A 186 -7.16 -12.98 -4.37
C ARG A 186 -8.66 -13.09 -4.61
N SER A 187 -9.18 -12.43 -5.64
CA SER A 187 -10.58 -12.56 -6.04
C SER A 187 -10.88 -13.86 -6.77
N SER A 188 -9.87 -14.51 -7.38
CA SER A 188 -9.99 -15.90 -7.80
C SER A 188 -9.92 -16.80 -6.57
N SER A 189 -10.49 -18.01 -6.65
CA SER A 189 -10.62 -18.99 -5.55
C SER A 189 -9.28 -19.56 -5.04
N TYR A 190 -8.24 -18.73 -4.96
CA TYR A 190 -6.89 -19.08 -4.52
C TYR A 190 -6.90 -19.39 -3.02
N GLU A 191 -6.70 -20.65 -2.68
CA GLU A 191 -6.41 -21.07 -1.31
C GLU A 191 -4.89 -20.97 -1.10
N PRO A 192 -4.41 -20.17 -0.13
CA PRO A 192 -2.98 -20.07 0.14
C PRO A 192 -2.43 -21.41 0.62
N PRO A 193 -1.20 -21.80 0.23
CA PRO A 193 -0.56 -22.99 0.78
C PRO A 193 -0.42 -22.83 2.30
N LYS A 194 -0.51 -23.93 3.04
CA LYS A 194 -0.27 -23.95 4.49
C LYS A 194 1.20 -24.23 4.77
N LEU A 195 1.72 -23.69 5.88
CA LEU A 195 3.03 -24.11 6.36
C LEU A 195 3.01 -25.63 6.65
N PRO A 196 4.08 -26.37 6.31
CA PRO A 196 4.18 -27.79 6.67
C PRO A 196 4.12 -27.98 8.18
N ASP A 197 3.56 -29.12 8.61
CA ASP A 197 3.44 -29.46 10.03
C ASP A 197 4.80 -29.42 10.74
N GLY A 198 4.83 -28.77 11.92
CA GLY A 198 6.03 -28.69 12.77
C GLY A 198 7.03 -27.60 12.40
N VAL A 199 6.82 -26.84 11.31
CA VAL A 199 7.70 -25.71 10.96
C VAL A 199 7.36 -24.49 11.80
N LYS A 200 8.33 -24.02 12.61
CA LYS A 200 8.27 -22.72 13.30
C LYS A 200 9.17 -21.73 12.57
N VAL A 201 8.60 -20.68 12.00
CA VAL A 201 9.38 -19.63 11.34
C VAL A 201 9.65 -18.49 12.33
N PRO A 202 10.90 -18.02 12.45
CA PRO A 202 11.31 -17.02 13.45
C PRO A 202 10.59 -15.67 13.38
#